data_AF-A0A1A8Y0I4-F1
#
_entry.id   AF-A0A1A8Y0I4-F1
#
_cell.length_a   1.000
_cell.length_b   1.000
_cell.length_c   1.000
_cell.angle_alpha   90.00
_cell.angle_beta   90.00
_cell.angle_gamma   90.00
#
_symmetry.space_group_name_H-M   'P 1'
#
loop_
_entity.id
_entity.type
_entity.pdbx_description
1 polymer ?
#
loop_
_entity_poly.entity_id
_entity_poly.type
_entity_poly.pdbx_seq_one_letter_code
_entity_poly.pdbx_strand_id
1 'polypeptide(L)'
;MTDTPLIRREVTADRGPLHISTDEIYTAICNIKGESFTVREIANVIQRKRRCVQKQRIANAVKTGVSWLVAREAVEVSGSLRVRSRKQPKLFYLVTTYKLTRHPVVADFTLLYKALGLNPSHGIAIKEAGR
;
A
#
# COMPACT_ATOMS: atom_id res chain seq x y z
N MET A 1 1.24 -20.99 -26.27
CA MET A 1 2.01 -20.91 -25.01
C MET A 1 1.38 -19.80 -24.19
N THR A 2 0.79 -20.13 -23.06
CA THR A 2 0.03 -19.17 -22.23
C THR A 2 0.99 -18.36 -21.37
N ASP A 3 1.14 -17.07 -21.72
CA ASP A 3 1.85 -16.04 -20.95
C ASP A 3 1.23 -15.87 -19.57
N THR A 4 1.59 -16.75 -18.65
CA THR A 4 1.21 -16.65 -17.25
C THR A 4 2.32 -15.84 -16.57
N PRO A 5 2.09 -14.57 -16.19
CA PRO A 5 3.11 -13.79 -15.50
C PRO A 5 3.55 -14.53 -14.23
N LEU A 6 4.86 -14.73 -14.10
CA LEU A 6 5.58 -15.42 -13.02
C LEU A 6 5.48 -14.72 -11.64
N ILE A 7 4.56 -13.77 -11.49
CA ILE A 7 4.26 -13.11 -10.22
C ILE A 7 3.03 -13.79 -9.63
N ARG A 8 3.25 -14.71 -8.69
CA ARG A 8 2.18 -15.15 -7.79
C ARG A 8 1.59 -13.90 -7.13
N ARG A 9 0.36 -13.54 -7.52
CA ARG A 9 -0.46 -12.41 -7.03
C ARG A 9 -0.74 -12.42 -5.52
N GLU A 10 -0.22 -13.40 -4.79
CA GLU A 10 -0.57 -13.68 -3.40
C GLU A 10 0.69 -13.74 -2.53
N VAL A 11 1.19 -12.58 -2.10
CA VAL A 11 2.06 -12.53 -0.92
C VAL A 11 1.14 -12.60 0.30
N THR A 12 0.75 -13.83 0.65
CA THR A 12 -0.19 -14.13 1.73
C THR A 12 0.48 -14.02 3.09
N ALA A 13 0.11 -12.99 3.86
CA ALA A 13 0.45 -12.91 5.29
C ALA A 13 -0.51 -13.70 6.21
N ASP A 14 -1.57 -14.34 5.67
CA ASP A 14 -2.54 -15.09 6.47
C ASP A 14 -3.12 -16.27 5.64
N ARG A 15 -2.84 -17.51 6.06
CA ARG A 15 -3.34 -18.76 5.43
C ARG A 15 -4.67 -19.18 6.06
N GLY A 16 -5.77 -18.52 5.67
CA GLY A 16 -7.12 -18.91 6.09
C GLY A 16 -8.20 -18.40 5.12
N PRO A 17 -9.46 -18.87 5.25
CA PRO A 17 -10.58 -18.54 4.35
C PRO A 17 -11.01 -17.06 4.34
N LEU A 18 -10.30 -16.20 5.09
CA LEU A 18 -10.57 -14.76 5.24
C LEU A 18 -9.37 -13.93 4.75
N HIS A 19 -8.82 -14.31 3.59
CA HIS A 19 -7.64 -13.69 2.99
C HIS A 19 -7.91 -12.23 2.57
N ILE A 20 -7.06 -11.29 3.02
CA ILE A 20 -7.07 -9.87 2.61
C ILE A 20 -5.82 -9.65 1.77
N SER A 21 -5.99 -9.29 0.51
CA SER A 21 -4.89 -9.12 -0.43
C SER A 21 -4.30 -7.70 -0.38
N THR A 22 -3.07 -7.55 -0.86
CA THR A 22 -2.45 -6.22 -0.98
C THR A 22 -3.17 -5.34 -1.99
N ASP A 23 -3.79 -5.93 -3.02
CA ASP A 23 -4.63 -5.22 -3.98
C ASP A 23 -5.91 -4.66 -3.34
N GLU A 24 -6.56 -5.44 -2.47
CA GLU A 24 -7.71 -4.96 -1.70
C GLU A 24 -7.31 -3.81 -0.76
N ILE A 25 -6.13 -3.89 -0.16
CA ILE A 25 -5.54 -2.84 0.67
C ILE A 25 -5.26 -1.58 -0.17
N TYR A 26 -4.63 -1.73 -1.33
CA TYR A 26 -4.34 -0.63 -2.23
C TYR A 26 -5.62 0.05 -2.75
N THR A 27 -6.60 -0.74 -3.17
CA THR A 27 -7.93 -0.24 -3.55
C THR A 27 -8.60 0.49 -2.39
N ALA A 28 -8.49 -0.01 -1.15
CA ALA A 28 -9.02 0.68 0.02
C ALA A 28 -8.32 2.02 0.27
N ILE A 29 -7.00 2.11 0.06
CA ILE A 29 -6.23 3.36 0.16
C ILE A 29 -6.72 4.38 -0.86
N CYS A 30 -6.86 4.00 -2.14
CA CYS A 30 -7.31 4.91 -3.20
C CYS A 30 -8.73 5.46 -2.97
N ASN A 31 -9.54 4.78 -2.15
CA ASN A 31 -10.88 5.22 -1.78
C ASN A 31 -10.92 6.17 -0.58
N ILE A 32 -9.80 6.38 0.12
CA ILE A 32 -9.72 7.32 1.24
C ILE A 32 -9.58 8.74 0.67
N LYS A 33 -10.52 9.62 1.02
CA LYS A 33 -10.43 11.04 0.69
C LYS A 33 -9.42 11.71 1.62
N GLY A 34 -8.29 12.17 1.10
CA GLY A 34 -7.28 12.91 1.84
C GLY A 34 -5.88 12.73 1.26
N GLU A 35 -4.95 13.61 1.67
CA GLU A 35 -3.55 13.54 1.24
C GLU A 35 -2.76 12.46 1.99
N SER A 36 -3.20 12.11 3.20
CA SER A 36 -2.57 11.07 4.02
C SER A 36 -3.60 10.17 4.70
N PHE A 37 -3.17 8.98 5.09
CA PHE A 37 -3.99 7.95 5.68
C PHE A 37 -3.22 7.13 6.72
N THR A 38 -3.97 6.45 7.58
CA THR A 38 -3.47 5.57 8.62
C THR A 38 -3.93 4.13 8.41
N VAL A 39 -3.20 3.17 8.99
CA VAL A 39 -3.61 1.76 9.03
C VAL A 39 -5.05 1.59 9.54
N ARG A 40 -5.44 2.40 10.53
CA ARG A 40 -6.79 2.34 11.12
C ARG A 40 -7.87 2.74 10.12
N GLU A 41 -7.63 3.75 9.30
CA GLU A 41 -8.58 4.21 8.30
C GLU A 41 -8.76 3.17 7.19
N ILE A 42 -7.66 2.61 6.68
CA ILE A 42 -7.71 1.52 5.71
C ILE A 42 -8.48 0.32 6.29
N ALA A 43 -8.17 -0.08 7.52
CA ALA A 43 -8.86 -1.17 8.19
C ALA A 43 -10.37 -0.90 8.35
N ASN A 44 -10.78 0.35 8.61
CA ASN A 44 -12.20 0.72 8.66
C ASN A 44 -12.88 0.59 7.29
N VAL A 45 -12.20 0.97 6.20
CA VAL A 45 -12.73 0.83 4.83
C VAL A 45 -12.93 -0.64 4.49
N ILE A 46 -11.95 -1.50 4.77
CA ILE A 46 -12.05 -2.95 4.53
C ILE A 46 -13.12 -3.59 5.42
N GLN A 47 -13.21 -3.21 6.70
CA GLN A 47 -14.20 -3.74 7.64
C GLN A 47 -15.65 -3.51 7.16
N ARG A 48 -15.93 -2.40 6.45
CA ARG A 48 -17.26 -2.12 5.90
C ARG A 48 -17.68 -3.17 4.87
N LYS A 49 -16.72 -3.69 4.09
CA LYS A 49 -16.92 -4.75 3.09
C LYS A 49 -16.87 -6.14 3.73
N ARG A 50 -16.01 -6.35 4.74
CA ARG A 50 -15.78 -7.63 5.41
C ARG A 50 -16.27 -7.62 6.87
N ARG A 51 -17.58 -7.51 7.05
CA ARG A 51 -18.20 -7.42 8.40
C ARG A 51 -17.94 -8.65 9.29
N CYS A 52 -17.71 -9.82 8.68
CA CYS A 52 -17.44 -11.08 9.37
C CYS A 52 -15.99 -11.24 9.84
N VAL A 53 -15.06 -10.38 9.42
CA VAL A 53 -13.64 -10.46 9.82
C VAL A 53 -13.40 -9.58 11.03
N GLN A 54 -12.68 -10.10 12.02
CA GLN A 54 -12.30 -9.32 13.20
C GLN A 54 -11.39 -8.15 12.81
N LYS A 55 -11.73 -6.96 13.30
CA LYS A 55 -11.00 -5.72 13.01
C LYS A 55 -9.51 -5.79 13.31
N GLN A 56 -9.12 -6.51 14.37
CA GLN A 56 -7.71 -6.68 14.73
C GLN A 56 -6.94 -7.48 13.66
N ARG A 57 -7.56 -8.50 13.06
CA ARG A 57 -6.98 -9.27 11.96
C ARG A 57 -6.83 -8.40 10.71
N ILE A 58 -7.86 -7.61 10.38
CA ILE A 58 -7.78 -6.64 9.28
C ILE A 58 -6.64 -5.65 9.52
N ALA A 59 -6.53 -5.08 10.72
CA ALA A 59 -5.47 -4.14 11.04
C ALA A 59 -4.06 -4.76 10.91
N ASN A 60 -3.88 -6.02 11.32
CA ASN A 60 -2.61 -6.73 11.14
C ASN A 60 -2.30 -6.97 9.65
N ALA A 61 -3.27 -7.44 8.86
CA ALA A 61 -3.10 -7.61 7.41
C ALA A 61 -2.77 -6.28 6.73
N VAL A 62 -3.45 -5.19 7.10
CA VAL A 62 -3.17 -3.84 6.59
C VAL A 62 -1.77 -3.38 6.94
N LYS A 63 -1.28 -3.60 8.17
CA LYS A 63 0.11 -3.23 8.53
C LYS A 63 1.11 -3.93 7.61
N THR A 64 0.93 -5.23 7.40
CA THR A 64 1.82 -6.01 6.53
C THR A 64 1.72 -5.57 5.07
N GLY A 65 0.51 -5.37 4.55
CA GLY A 65 0.29 -4.92 3.19
C GLY A 65 0.82 -3.51 2.93
N VAL A 66 0.64 -2.57 3.87
CA VAL A 66 1.21 -1.22 3.78
C VAL A 66 2.73 -1.29 3.83
N SER A 67 3.34 -2.09 4.70
CA SER A 67 4.80 -2.29 4.72
C SER A 67 5.32 -2.80 3.37
N TRP A 68 4.60 -3.75 2.76
CA TRP A 68 4.93 -4.26 1.43
C TRP A 68 4.79 -3.19 0.32
N LEU A 69 3.76 -2.33 0.40
CA LEU A 69 3.55 -1.22 -0.53
C LEU A 69 4.62 -0.13 -0.38
N VAL A 70 5.08 0.12 0.86
CA VAL A 70 6.19 1.03 1.15
C VAL A 70 7.49 0.50 0.58
N ALA A 71 7.79 -0.79 0.74
CA ALA A 71 8.96 -1.42 0.15
C ALA A 71 8.98 -1.39 -1.39
N ARG A 72 7.85 -1.07 -2.02
CA ARG A 72 7.67 -0.94 -3.47
C ARG A 72 7.41 0.48 -3.93
N GLU A 73 7.61 1.47 -3.06
CA GLU A 73 7.47 2.89 -3.37
C GLU A 73 6.07 3.30 -3.88
N ALA A 74 5.05 2.44 -3.71
CA ALA A 74 3.66 2.76 -4.04
C ALA A 74 3.00 3.65 -2.97
N VAL A 75 3.52 3.56 -1.75
CA VAL A 75 3.11 4.34 -0.58
C VAL A 75 4.38 4.83 0.11
N GLU A 76 4.38 6.04 0.63
CA GLU A 76 5.50 6.57 1.41
C GLU A 76 5.05 6.94 2.83
N VAL A 77 5.98 6.86 3.78
CA VAL A 77 5.74 7.31 5.16
C VAL A 77 5.70 8.82 5.17
N SER A 78 4.56 9.39 5.49
CA SER A 78 4.36 10.85 5.50
C SER A 78 4.72 11.50 6.83
N GLY A 79 4.72 10.74 7.92
CA GLY A 79 5.02 11.27 9.25
C GLY A 79 4.32 10.50 10.37
N SER A 80 4.06 11.19 11.46
CA SER A 80 3.33 10.62 12.60
C SER A 80 2.45 11.66 13.29
N LEU A 81 1.31 11.20 13.81
CA LEU A 81 0.33 11.98 14.54
C LEU A 81 0.26 11.49 15.98
N ARG A 82 0.20 12.41 16.95
CA ARG A 82 -0.12 12.06 18.34
C ARG A 82 -1.63 11.99 18.53
N VAL A 83 -2.12 10.81 18.92
CA VAL A 83 -3.54 10.55 19.16
C VAL A 83 -3.75 10.26 20.64
N ARG A 84 -4.62 11.02 21.30
CA ARG A 84 -4.97 10.80 22.71
C ARG A 84 -5.88 9.58 22.86
N SER A 85 -5.61 8.74 23.86
CA SER A 85 -6.49 7.63 24.22
C SER A 85 -7.82 8.15 24.77
N ARG A 86 -8.95 7.67 24.23
CA ARG A 86 -10.27 7.99 24.79
C ARG A 86 -10.52 7.30 26.14
N LYS A 87 -9.91 6.12 26.37
CA LYS A 87 -10.08 5.34 27.61
C LYS A 87 -9.16 5.82 28.73
N GLN A 88 -8.02 6.40 28.38
CA GLN A 88 -6.99 6.84 29.33
C GLN A 88 -6.49 8.23 28.90
N PRO A 89 -7.13 9.33 29.36
CA PRO A 89 -6.88 10.68 28.83
C PRO A 89 -5.43 11.17 28.95
N LYS A 90 -4.66 10.60 29.90
CA LYS A 90 -3.23 10.90 30.11
C LYS A 90 -2.31 10.16 29.13
N LEU A 91 -2.82 9.18 28.37
CA LEU A 91 -2.03 8.37 27.45
C LEU A 91 -2.16 8.89 26.01
N PHE A 92 -1.02 9.05 25.34
CA PHE A 92 -0.93 9.43 23.94
C PHE A 92 -0.26 8.32 23.14
N TYR A 93 -0.79 8.04 21.95
CA TYR A 93 -0.22 7.10 21.00
C TYR A 93 0.36 7.86 19.83
N LEU A 94 1.55 7.44 19.38
CA LEU A 94 2.10 7.91 18.11
C LEU A 94 1.57 7.00 16.99
N VAL A 95 0.93 7.59 15.98
CA VAL A 95 0.33 6.88 14.86
C VAL A 95 1.01 7.32 13.57
N THR A 96 1.64 6.39 12.87
CA THR A 96 2.27 6.64 11.58
C THR A 96 1.23 6.99 10.52
N THR A 97 1.51 8.02 9.73
CA THR A 97 0.74 8.41 8.55
C THR A 97 1.51 8.08 7.29
N TYR A 98 0.74 7.77 6.25
CA TYR A 98 1.24 7.38 4.94
C TYR A 98 0.56 8.21 3.87
N LYS A 99 1.18 8.35 2.70
CA LYS A 99 0.58 8.98 1.51
C LYS A 99 0.86 8.15 0.27
N LEU A 100 0.00 8.27 -0.74
CA LEU A 100 0.23 7.64 -2.04
C LEU A 100 1.34 8.39 -2.77
N THR A 101 2.27 7.67 -3.37
CA THR A 101 3.31 8.27 -4.19
C THR A 101 2.68 8.77 -5.51
N ARG A 102 2.87 10.05 -5.85
CA ARG A 102 2.31 10.66 -7.08
C ARG A 102 2.88 10.08 -8.37
N HIS A 103 4.08 9.50 -8.28
CA HIS A 103 4.69 8.68 -9.31
C HIS A 103 4.94 7.32 -8.68
N PRO A 104 3.96 6.38 -8.69
CA PRO A 104 4.30 5.01 -8.37
C PRO A 104 5.32 4.62 -9.43
N VAL A 105 6.60 4.52 -9.05
CA VAL A 105 7.55 3.76 -9.84
C VAL A 105 6.96 2.36 -9.78
N VAL A 106 6.15 2.03 -10.79
CA VAL A 106 5.45 0.75 -10.86
C VAL A 106 6.54 -0.26 -10.60
N ALA A 107 6.41 -1.06 -9.54
CA ALA A 107 7.44 -2.03 -9.17
C ALA A 107 7.81 -2.94 -10.35
N ASP A 108 6.92 -3.04 -11.35
CA ASP A 108 7.19 -3.64 -12.64
C ASP A 108 8.32 -2.95 -13.41
N PHE A 109 8.47 -1.62 -13.42
CA PHE A 109 9.57 -0.96 -14.12
C PHE A 109 10.91 -1.27 -13.47
N THR A 110 11.08 -1.15 -12.16
CA THR A 110 12.38 -1.42 -11.52
C THR A 110 12.77 -2.91 -11.63
N LEU A 111 11.78 -3.82 -11.58
CA LEU A 111 11.98 -5.24 -11.89
C LEU A 111 12.24 -5.48 -13.39
N LEU A 112 11.58 -4.75 -14.30
CA LEU A 112 11.83 -4.80 -15.75
C LEU A 112 13.25 -4.31 -16.05
N TYR A 113 13.64 -3.15 -15.55
CA TYR A 113 14.97 -2.56 -15.71
C TYR A 113 16.05 -3.51 -15.21
N LYS A 114 15.82 -4.15 -14.04
CA LYS A 114 16.75 -5.14 -13.49
C LYS A 114 16.77 -6.47 -14.25
N ALA A 115 15.63 -6.92 -14.80
CA ALA A 115 15.52 -8.12 -15.63
C ALA A 115 16.04 -7.90 -17.07
N LEU A 116 15.96 -6.67 -17.58
CA LEU A 116 16.43 -6.24 -18.90
C LEU A 116 17.86 -5.66 -18.87
N GLY A 117 18.50 -5.58 -17.70
CA GLY A 117 19.86 -5.05 -17.54
C GLY A 117 20.00 -3.55 -17.82
N LEU A 118 18.90 -2.79 -17.77
CA LEU A 118 18.87 -1.36 -18.06
C LEU A 118 18.97 -0.56 -16.75
N ASN A 119 19.92 0.37 -16.66
CA ASN A 119 20.06 1.26 -15.49
C ASN A 119 19.01 2.38 -15.52
N PRO A 120 18.40 2.76 -14.38
CA PRO A 120 17.32 3.75 -14.31
C PRO A 120 17.78 5.20 -14.49
N SER A 121 19.07 5.45 -14.69
CA SER A 121 19.56 6.75 -15.13
C SER A 121 19.29 6.88 -16.62
N HIS A 122 18.23 7.60 -17.00
CA HIS A 122 18.09 8.50 -18.15
C HIS A 122 16.59 8.63 -18.52
N GLY A 123 15.91 9.55 -17.85
CA GLY A 123 14.56 10.00 -18.20
C GLY A 123 14.56 11.49 -18.52
N ILE A 124 15.41 11.94 -19.45
CA ILE A 124 15.18 13.23 -20.10
C ILE A 124 14.06 13.00 -21.10
N ALA A 125 12.91 13.63 -20.83
CA ALA A 125 11.77 13.64 -21.73
C ALA A 125 12.19 14.23 -23.08
N ILE A 126 12.35 13.38 -24.10
CA ILE A 126 12.37 13.83 -25.48
C ILE A 126 10.91 14.10 -25.85
N LYS A 127 10.60 15.39 -25.91
CA LYS A 127 9.35 15.95 -26.41
C LYS A 127 9.34 15.76 -27.93
N GLU A 128 8.86 14.63 -28.43
CA GLU A 128 8.44 14.55 -29.82
C GLU A 128 7.08 15.22 -29.97
N ALA A 129 7.10 16.46 -30.48
CA ALA A 129 5.96 17.05 -31.16
C ALA A 129 6.48 17.46 -32.54
N GLY A 130 6.19 16.62 -33.54
CA GLY A 130 6.48 16.91 -34.93
C GLY A 130 5.64 18.07 -35.46
N ARG A 131 6.30 19.00 -36.13
CA ARG A 131 6.04 19.43 -37.52
C ARG A 131 7.21 20.29 -37.99
#